data_AF-F2F8R3-F1
#
_entry.id   AF-F2F8R3-F1
#
_cell.length_a   1.000
_cell.length_b   1.000
_cell.length_c   1.000
_cell.angle_alpha   90.00
_cell.angle_beta   90.00
_cell.angle_gamma   90.00
#
_symmetry.space_group_name_H-M   'P 1'
#
loop_
_entity.id
_entity.type
_entity.pdbx_description
1 polymer ?
#
loop_
_entity_poly.entity_id
_entity_poly.type
_entity_poly.pdbx_seq_one_letter_code
_entity_poly.pdbx_strand_id
1 'polypeptide(L)'
;MAICPLCNALEKVSKDCPSCNSPLQDGGKVADYSDPYGHYNDENTVKLGDGYPNTAKDEICPHLLVCKECSFEQVLFIQEQ
;
A
#
# COMPACT_ATOMS: atom_id res chain seq x y z
N MET A 1 8.31 3.38 15.77
CA MET A 1 8.47 4.14 14.52
C MET A 1 8.91 3.13 13.50
N ALA A 2 7.94 2.33 13.07
CA ALA A 2 8.14 1.28 12.12
C ALA A 2 8.21 1.86 10.71
N ILE A 3 8.88 1.15 9.80
CA ILE A 3 9.06 1.54 8.41
C ILE A 3 8.44 0.49 7.50
N CYS A 4 7.70 0.95 6.48
CA CYS A 4 7.18 0.03 5.47
C CYS A 4 8.31 -0.44 4.54
N PRO A 5 8.57 -1.77 4.44
CA PRO A 5 9.64 -2.30 3.62
C PRO A 5 9.40 -2.12 2.11
N LEU A 6 8.14 -2.07 1.65
CA LEU A 6 7.83 -1.78 0.24
C LEU A 6 8.08 -0.31 -0.11
N CYS A 7 7.56 0.63 0.70
CA CYS A 7 7.78 2.06 0.51
C CYS A 7 9.26 2.45 0.48
N ASN A 8 10.08 1.73 1.22
CA ASN A 8 11.51 2.01 1.37
C ASN A 8 12.39 1.09 0.52
N ALA A 9 11.78 0.37 -0.44
CA ALA A 9 12.46 -0.51 -1.39
C ALA A 9 13.36 -1.59 -0.72
N LEU A 10 13.06 -1.94 0.53
CA LEU A 10 13.71 -3.03 1.27
C LEU A 10 13.20 -4.39 0.78
N GLU A 11 11.94 -4.45 0.35
CA GLU A 11 11.31 -5.63 -0.23
C GLU A 11 10.62 -5.31 -1.56
N LYS A 12 10.28 -6.35 -2.33
CA LYS A 12 9.54 -6.24 -3.59
C LYS A 12 8.33 -7.17 -3.55
N VAL A 13 7.26 -6.74 -4.22
CA VAL A 13 6.06 -7.56 -4.40
C VAL A 13 6.35 -8.73 -5.35
N SER A 14 6.02 -9.94 -4.92
CA SER A 14 6.17 -11.20 -5.67
C SER A 14 4.85 -11.96 -5.78
N LYS A 15 3.76 -11.25 -6.13
CA LYS A 15 2.43 -11.86 -6.31
C LYS A 15 2.02 -11.84 -7.79
N ASP A 16 1.39 -12.93 -8.22
CA ASP A 16 0.77 -13.04 -9.54
C ASP A 16 -0.71 -12.66 -9.49
N CYS A 17 -1.22 -12.12 -10.61
CA CYS A 17 -2.60 -11.76 -10.77
C CYS A 17 -3.49 -13.02 -10.81
N PRO A 18 -4.54 -13.12 -9.99
CA PRO A 18 -5.44 -14.29 -10.00
C PRO A 18 -6.26 -14.41 -11.29
N SER A 19 -6.39 -13.34 -12.08
CA SER A 19 -7.21 -13.32 -13.30
C SER A 19 -6.44 -13.69 -14.58
N CYS A 20 -5.17 -13.30 -14.70
CA CYS A 20 -4.38 -13.51 -15.93
C CYS A 20 -2.97 -14.08 -15.69
N ASN A 21 -2.60 -14.34 -14.44
CA ASN A 21 -1.31 -14.92 -14.03
C ASN A 21 -0.06 -14.07 -14.36
N SER A 22 -0.25 -12.80 -14.73
CA SER A 22 0.83 -11.82 -14.90
C SER A 22 1.28 -11.27 -13.54
N PRO A 23 2.56 -10.88 -13.38
CA PRO A 23 3.05 -10.33 -12.12
C PRO A 23 2.34 -9.01 -11.77
N LEU A 24 1.93 -8.87 -10.51
CA LEU A 24 1.35 -7.64 -9.99
C LEU A 24 2.45 -6.62 -9.68
N GLN A 25 2.15 -5.36 -9.94
CA GLN A 25 3.04 -4.25 -9.62
C GLN A 25 2.55 -3.52 -8.39
N ASP A 26 3.49 -3.07 -7.56
CA ASP A 26 3.20 -2.15 -6.47
C ASP A 26 2.87 -0.76 -7.04
N GLY A 27 1.63 -0.31 -6.82
CA GLY A 27 1.15 1.01 -7.18
C GLY A 27 1.49 2.08 -6.15
N GLY A 28 1.89 1.70 -4.93
CA GLY A 28 2.14 2.61 -3.83
C GLY A 28 1.08 2.53 -2.74
N LYS A 29 1.17 3.45 -1.76
CA LYS A 29 0.28 3.45 -0.59
C LYS A 29 -1.13 3.86 -0.99
N VAL A 30 -2.14 3.21 -0.42
CA VAL A 30 -3.55 3.59 -0.64
C VAL A 30 -3.82 5.04 -0.23
N ALA A 31 -3.16 5.50 0.83
CA ALA A 31 -3.34 6.86 1.34
C ALA A 31 -2.90 7.95 0.33
N ASP A 32 -1.92 7.66 -0.54
CA ASP A 32 -1.44 8.59 -1.57
C ASP A 32 -2.52 8.92 -2.62
N TYR A 33 -3.53 8.04 -2.75
CA TYR A 33 -4.69 8.23 -3.64
C TYR A 33 -5.89 8.85 -2.92
N SER A 34 -5.85 8.95 -1.59
CA SER A 34 -6.98 9.38 -0.75
C SER A 34 -6.96 10.88 -0.44
N ASP A 35 -5.77 11.46 -0.26
CA ASP A 35 -5.60 12.90 0.01
C ASP A 35 -4.40 13.46 -0.78
N PRO A 36 -4.60 14.38 -1.75
CA PRO A 36 -3.52 14.99 -2.53
C PRO A 36 -2.57 15.89 -1.69
N TYR A 37 -2.92 16.18 -0.44
CA TYR A 37 -2.09 16.93 0.51
C TYR A 37 -1.55 16.07 1.66
N GLY A 38 -1.77 14.75 1.62
CA GLY A 38 -1.38 13.82 2.69
C GLY A 38 0.11 13.88 3.02
N HIS A 39 0.98 14.17 2.05
CA HIS A 39 2.44 14.27 2.25
C HIS A 39 2.88 15.43 3.16
N TYR A 40 2.01 16.38 3.49
CA TYR A 40 2.28 17.43 4.48
C TYR A 40 1.94 17.01 5.91
N ASN A 41 1.20 15.92 6.08
CA ASN A 41 0.81 15.38 7.38
C ASN A 41 1.81 14.31 7.85
N ASP A 42 1.82 14.02 9.14
CA ASP A 42 2.58 12.89 9.66
C ASP A 42 1.94 11.55 9.26
N GLU A 43 2.75 10.49 9.19
CA GLU A 43 2.33 9.18 8.69
C GLU A 43 1.13 8.61 9.46
N ASN A 44 1.01 8.86 10.78
CA ASN A 44 -0.13 8.37 11.55
C ASN A 44 -1.42 9.12 11.16
N THR A 45 -1.35 10.45 10.99
CA THR A 45 -2.48 11.24 10.51
C THR A 45 -2.91 10.81 9.10
N VAL A 46 -1.95 10.53 8.21
CA VAL A 46 -2.23 10.01 6.87
C VAL A 46 -2.97 8.67 6.93
N LYS A 47 -2.51 7.74 7.77
CA LYS A 47 -3.14 6.42 7.96
C LYS A 47 -4.55 6.50 8.54
N LEU A 48 -4.87 7.49 9.38
CA LEU A 48 -6.25 7.69 9.85
C LEU A 48 -7.23 8.00 8.70
N GLY A 49 -6.73 8.50 7.57
CA GLY A 49 -7.49 8.85 6.38
C GLY A 49 -7.41 7.83 5.23
N ASP A 50 -6.75 6.68 5.42
CA ASP A 50 -6.52 5.69 4.34
C ASP A 50 -7.73 4.79 4.04
N GLY A 51 -8.83 4.96 4.78
CA GLY A 51 -10.07 4.20 4.63
C GLY A 51 -10.10 2.85 5.35
N TYR A 52 -9.04 2.48 6.08
CA TYR A 52 -8.94 1.22 6.81
C TYR A 52 -8.89 1.42 8.33
N PRO A 53 -9.58 0.56 9.10
CA PRO A 53 -9.53 0.65 10.54
C PRO A 53 -8.17 0.19 11.09
N ASN A 54 -7.65 0.94 12.06
CA ASN A 54 -6.49 0.60 12.89
C ASN A 54 -5.12 0.50 12.19
N THR A 55 -4.96 0.87 10.92
CA THR A 55 -3.65 0.83 10.23
C THR A 55 -2.58 1.67 10.92
N ALA A 56 -2.96 2.84 11.44
CA ALA A 56 -2.09 3.69 12.27
C ALA A 56 -1.68 3.03 13.59
N LYS A 57 -2.58 2.26 14.20
CA LYS A 57 -2.37 1.64 15.51
C LYS A 57 -1.52 0.37 15.41
N ASP A 58 -1.78 -0.42 14.37
CA ASP A 58 -1.18 -1.74 14.19
C ASP A 58 0.09 -1.68 13.33
N GLU A 59 0.57 -0.47 12.99
CA GLU A 59 1.76 -0.23 12.15
C GLU A 59 1.66 -0.99 10.82
N ILE A 60 0.51 -0.84 10.15
CA ILE A 60 0.20 -1.46 8.85
C ILE A 60 0.22 -0.38 7.77
N CYS A 61 0.81 -0.73 6.63
CA CYS A 61 0.86 0.11 5.43
C CYS A 61 0.07 -0.59 4.30
N PRO A 62 -1.14 -0.12 3.96
CA PRO A 62 -1.91 -0.65 2.84
C PRO A 62 -1.32 -0.21 1.49
N HIS A 63 -0.98 -1.18 0.64
CA HIS A 63 -0.45 -0.95 -0.71
C HIS A 63 -1.44 -1.42 -1.77
N LEU A 64 -1.64 -0.60 -2.80
CA LEU A 64 -2.43 -0.96 -3.98
C LEU A 64 -1.57 -1.76 -4.94
N LEU A 65 -1.95 -3.01 -5.21
CA LEU A 65 -1.33 -3.83 -6.26
C LEU A 65 -2.18 -3.79 -7.52
N VAL A 66 -1.54 -3.54 -8.65
CA VAL A 66 -2.21 -3.37 -9.95
C VAL A 66 -1.63 -4.33 -10.98
N CYS A 67 -2.50 -5.04 -11.69
CA CYS A 67 -2.14 -5.78 -12.88
C CYS A 67 -2.20 -4.87 -14.11
N LYS A 68 -1.09 -4.71 -14.83
CA LYS A 68 -1.05 -3.89 -16.06
C LYS A 68 -1.68 -4.56 -17.28
N GLU A 69 -1.93 -5.87 -17.23
CA GLU A 69 -2.47 -6.63 -18.37
C GLU A 69 -4.00 -6.70 -18.39
N CYS A 70 -4.63 -6.87 -17.23
CA CYS A 70 -6.09 -7.03 -17.13
C CYS A 70 -6.78 -6.01 -16.21
N SER A 71 -6.03 -5.03 -15.69
CA SER A 71 -6.53 -4.00 -14.78
C SER A 71 -7.10 -4.54 -13.47
N PHE A 72 -6.75 -5.76 -13.07
CA PHE A 72 -7.09 -6.28 -11.75
C PHE A 72 -6.34 -5.50 -10.66
N GLU A 73 -7.05 -5.14 -9.59
CA GLU A 73 -6.52 -4.41 -8.46
C GLU A 73 -6.80 -5.18 -7.16
N GLN A 74 -5.85 -5.15 -6.23
CA GLN A 74 -6.06 -5.64 -4.87
C GLN A 74 -5.26 -4.80 -3.89
N VAL A 75 -5.75 -4.68 -2.65
CA VAL A 75 -4.98 -4.06 -1.57
C VAL A 75 -4.26 -5.12 -0.76
N LEU A 76 -2.96 -4.91 -0.56
CA LEU A 76 -2.10 -5.73 0.26
C LEU A 76 -1.72 -4.97 1.53
N PHE A 77 -2.03 -5.55 2.69
CA PHE A 77 -1.65 -5.00 3.99
C PHE A 77 -0.23 -5.45 4.35
N ILE A 78 0.69 -4.50 4.47
CA ILE A 78 2.10 -4.74 4.81
C ILE A 78 2.33 -4.37 6.27
N GLN A 79 2.95 -5.28 7.03
CA GLN A 79 3.40 -4.98 8.37
C GLN A 79 4.70 -4.16 8.30
N GLU A 80 4.74 -3.04 9.02
CA GLU A 80 5.95 -2.22 9.15
C GLU A 80 6.91 -2.83 10.17
N GLN A 81 8.22 -2.52 10.03
CA GLN A 81 9.32 -3.09 10.84
C GLN A 81 10.20 -2.03 11.50
#